data_AF-A0A527A3W3-F1
#
_entry.id   AF-A0A527A3W3-F1
#
_cell.length_a   1.000
_cell.length_b   1.000
_cell.length_c   1.000
_cell.angle_alpha   90.00
_cell.angle_beta   90.00
_cell.angle_gamma   90.00
#
_symmetry.space_group_name_H-M   'P 1'
#
loop_
_entity.id
_entity.type
_entity.pdbx_description
1 polymer ?
#
loop_
_entity_poly.entity_id
_entity_poly.type
_entity_poly.pdbx_seq_one_letter_code
_entity_poly.pdbx_strand_id
1 'polypeptide(L)' 'MDAMIQPKFDRPALEAMLSGFRPKLHRYCARMAGSVIDGEDIVQETLIKTLQAVDGSMAVERPEQWLFRIAHNAAQD' A
#
# COMPACT_ATOMS: atom_id res chain seq x y z
N MET A 1 -3.99 6.41 -33.95
CA MET A 1 -4.55 5.53 -32.90
C MET A 1 -3.44 5.33 -31.89
N ASP A 2 -3.21 6.34 -31.06
CA ASP A 2 -2.20 6.28 -30.01
C ASP A 2 -2.77 5.43 -28.88
N ALA A 3 -2.30 4.19 -28.79
CA ALA A 3 -2.53 3.38 -27.60
C ALA A 3 -1.95 4.16 -26.42
N MET A 4 -2.80 4.71 -25.56
CA MET A 4 -2.41 5.26 -24.27
C MET A 4 -1.69 4.13 -23.52
N ILE A 5 -0.36 4.15 -23.54
CA ILE A 5 0.47 3.29 -22.69
C ILE A 5 0.19 3.79 -21.28
N GLN A 6 -0.76 3.13 -20.62
CA GLN A 6 -0.94 3.32 -19.18
C GLN A 6 0.39 2.95 -18.53
N PRO A 7 1.00 3.85 -17.73
CA PRO A 7 2.22 3.51 -17.03
C PRO A 7 1.94 2.28 -16.17
N LYS A 8 2.64 1.18 -16.47
CA LYS A 8 2.54 -0.05 -15.71
C LYS A 8 3.04 0.23 -14.30
N PHE A 9 2.24 -0.13 -13.30
CA PHE A 9 2.68 -0.03 -11.90
C PHE A 9 3.63 -1.20 -11.63
N ASP A 10 4.93 -0.95 -11.79
CA ASP A 10 5.98 -1.94 -11.63
C ASP A 10 6.56 -1.92 -10.22
N ARG A 11 7.50 -2.85 -9.96
CA ARG A 11 8.11 -3.02 -8.64
C ARG A 11 8.84 -1.76 -8.14
N PRO A 12 9.68 -1.07 -8.95
CA PRO A 12 10.28 0.20 -8.53
C PRO A 12 9.27 1.30 -8.22
N ALA A 13 8.22 1.47 -9.03
CA ALA A 13 7.17 2.46 -8.77
C ALA A 13 6.43 2.17 -7.46
N LEU A 14 6.17 0.89 -7.18
CA LEU A 14 5.60 0.44 -5.91
C LEU A 14 6.50 0.78 -4.73
N GLU A 15 7.79 0.47 -4.80
CA GLU A 15 8.74 0.73 -3.70
C GLU A 15 8.89 2.23 -3.40
N ALA A 16 8.91 3.07 -4.44
CA ALA A 16 8.92 4.51 -4.30
C ALA A 16 7.63 5.04 -3.64
N MET A 17 6.47 4.51 -4.08
CA MET A 17 5.18 4.82 -3.48
C MET A 17 5.13 4.44 -2.00
N LEU A 18 5.49 3.20 -1.67
CA LEU A 18 5.47 2.68 -0.30
C LEU A 18 6.36 3.50 0.63
N SER A 19 7.56 3.85 0.16
CA SER A 19 8.50 4.69 0.90
C SER A 19 7.91 6.07 1.20
N GLY A 20 7.24 6.70 0.21
CA GLY A 20 6.57 7.99 0.38
C GLY A 20 5.38 7.95 1.35
N PHE A 21 4.62 6.86 1.36
CA PHE A 21 3.44 6.74 2.22
C PHE A 21 3.73 6.17 3.61
N ARG A 22 4.88 5.53 3.86
CA ARG A 22 5.18 4.85 5.13
C ARG A 22 4.90 5.70 6.38
N PRO A 23 5.28 7.00 6.47
CA PRO A 23 4.95 7.81 7.64
C PRO A 23 3.45 8.06 7.82
N LYS A 24 2.69 8.23 6.73
CA LYS A 24 1.24 8.44 6.76
C LYS A 24 0.52 7.13 7.10
N LEU A 25 0.97 6.02 6.53
CA LEU A 25 0.46 4.68 6.77
C LEU A 25 0.62 4.28 8.23
N HIS A 26 1.81 4.46 8.79
CA HIS A 26 2.08 4.18 10.21
C HIS A 26 1.18 4.99 11.15
N ARG A 27 0.98 6.30 10.90
CA ARG A 27 0.04 7.12 11.69
C ARG A 27 -1.39 6.60 11.62
N TYR A 28 -1.82 6.14 10.45
CA TYR A 28 -3.17 5.59 10.26
C TYR A 28 -3.34 4.27 11.00
N CYS A 29 -2.42 3.32 10.82
CA CYS A 29 -2.46 2.02 11.49
C CYS A 29 -2.37 2.17 13.01
N ALA A 30 -1.47 3.03 13.52
CA ALA A 30 -1.36 3.28 14.96
C ALA A 30 -2.64 3.88 15.54
N ARG A 31 -3.35 4.74 14.80
CA ARG A 31 -4.63 5.31 15.25
C ARG A 31 -5.75 4.28 15.27
N MET A 32 -5.74 3.35 14.31
CA MET A 32 -6.73 2.27 14.22
C MET A 32 -6.51 1.22 15.31
N ALA A 33 -5.26 0.86 15.61
CA ALA A 33 -4.91 -0.07 16.68
C ALA A 33 -4.94 0.57 18.09
N GLY A 34 -4.89 1.90 18.19
CA GLY A 34 -4.74 2.59 19.47
C GLY A 34 -3.34 2.44 20.09
N SER A 35 -2.36 1.96 19.31
CA SER A 35 -1.02 1.59 19.76
C SER A 35 -0.03 1.80 18.63
N VAL A 36 1.13 2.39 18.94
CA VAL A 36 2.21 2.60 17.96
C VAL A 36 2.86 1.28 17.57
N ILE A 37 3.00 0.36 18.53
CA ILE A 37 3.66 -0.92 18.31
C ILE A 37 2.78 -1.80 17.42
N ASP A 38 1.52 -2.01 17.82
CA ASP A 38 0.57 -2.81 17.02
C ASP A 38 0.30 -2.15 15.66
N GLY A 39 0.39 -0.81 15.60
CA GLY A 39 0.33 -0.06 14.34
C GLY A 39 1.46 -0.40 13.36
N GLU A 40 2.69 -0.61 13.84
CA GLU A 40 3.82 -1.02 13.01
C GLU A 40 3.67 -2.46 12.51
N ASP A 41 3.07 -3.35 13.30
CA ASP A 41 2.78 -4.73 12.86
C ASP A 41 1.77 -4.75 11.69
N ILE A 42 0.70 -3.96 11.80
CA ILE A 42 -0.27 -3.78 10.70
C ILE A 42 0.41 -3.16 9.46
N VAL A 43 1.35 -2.21 9.65
CA VAL A 43 2.13 -1.66 8.53
C VAL A 43 2.91 -2.78 7.84
N GLN A 44 3.62 -3.63 8.58
CA GLN A 44 4.38 -4.73 8.00
C GLN A 44 3.49 -5.69 7.20
N GLU A 45 2.34 -6.06 7.76
CA GLU A 45 1.38 -6.92 7.06
C GLU A 45 0.81 -6.25 5.80
N THR A 46 0.51 -4.95 5.88
CA THR A 46 0.07 -4.15 4.73
C THR A 46 1.11 -4.18 3.62
N LEU A 47 2.39 -3.99 3.96
CA LEU A 47 3.48 -4.01 2.98
C LEU A 47 3.61 -5.38 2.32
N ILE A 48 3.53 -6.48 3.10
CA ILE A 48 3.56 -7.85 2.57
C ILE A 48 2.40 -8.08 1.60
N LYS A 49 1.15 -7.76 2.00
CA LYS A 49 -0.04 -7.91 1.16
C LYS A 49 0.02 -7.05 -0.10
N THR A 50 0.57 -5.84 0.00
CA THR A 50 0.75 -4.94 -1.15
C THR A 50 1.76 -5.49 -2.15
N LEU A 51 2.89 -6.01 -1.67
CA LEU A 51 3.91 -6.65 -2.51
C LEU A 51 3.38 -7.92 -3.19
N GLN A 52 2.60 -8.73 -2.48
CA GLN A 52 1.98 -9.95 -3.03
C GLN A 52 0.91 -9.63 -4.09
N ALA A 53 0.16 -8.53 -3.91
CA ALA A 53 -0.84 -8.12 -4.88
C ALA A 53 -0.21 -7.64 -6.20
N VAL A 54 1.01 -7.10 -6.16
CA VAL A 54 1.78 -6.66 -7.35
C VAL A 54 2.72 -7.79 -7.78
N ASP A 55 2.16 -8.96 -8.08
CA ASP A 55 2.87 -10.03 -8.79
C ASP A 55 2.61 -9.88 -10.30
N GLY A 56 3.27 -8.90 -10.92
CA GLY A 56 3.14 -8.59 -12.34
C GLY A 56 2.78 -7.13 -12.66
N SER A 57 2.21 -6.89 -13.85
CA SER A 57 1.76 -5.55 -14.27
C SER A 57 0.30 -5.32 -13.86
N MET A 58 0.07 -4.53 -12.81
CA MET A 58 -1.27 -4.06 -12.46
C MET A 58 -1.50 -2.61 -12.90
N ALA A 59 -2.72 -2.30 -13.31
CA ALA A 59 -3.18 -0.93 -13.46
C ALA A 59 -3.80 -0.48 -12.13
N VAL A 60 -3.10 0.39 -11.41
CA VAL A 60 -3.59 0.98 -10.16
C VAL A 60 -3.88 2.46 -10.39
N GLU A 61 -5.14 2.79 -10.68
CA GLU A 61 -5.55 4.19 -10.94
C GLU A 61 -5.47 5.09 -9.70
N ARG A 62 -5.63 4.51 -8.50
CA ARG A 62 -5.66 5.24 -7.22
C ARG A 62 -4.76 4.55 -6.18
N PRO A 63 -3.42 4.66 -6.33
CA PRO A 63 -2.44 3.92 -5.52
C PRO A 63 -2.61 4.14 -4.02
N GLU A 64 -2.84 5.38 -3.60
CA GLU A 64 -3.05 5.70 -2.19
C GLU A 64 -4.33 5.06 -1.64
N GLN A 65 -5.47 5.28 -2.30
CA GLN A 65 -6.74 4.70 -1.86
C GLN A 65 -6.68 3.17 -1.80
N TRP A 66 -5.98 2.56 -2.77
CA TRP A 66 -5.74 1.13 -2.81
C TRP A 66 -4.89 0.64 -1.63
N LEU A 67 -3.77 1.31 -1.33
CA LEU A 67 -2.90 0.99 -0.19
C LEU A 67 -3.66 1.09 1.15
N PHE A 68 -4.40 2.18 1.37
CA PHE A 68 -5.15 2.37 2.62
C PHE A 68 -6.30 1.39 2.80
N ARG A 69 -6.87 0.87 1.70
CA ARG A 69 -7.84 -0.23 1.77
C ARG A 69 -7.20 -1.53 2.24
N ILE A 70 -6.00 -1.86 1.73
CA ILE A 70 -5.25 -3.03 2.21
C ILE A 70 -4.93 -2.88 3.70
N ALA A 71 -4.50 -1.68 4.12
CA ALA A 71 -4.18 -1.39 5.52
C ALA A 71 -5.39 -1.52 6.45
N HIS A 72 -6.56 -1.03 6.01
CA HIS A 72 -7.79 -1.18 6.77
C HIS A 72 -8.16 -2.65 6.95
N ASN A 73 -8.10 -3.44 5.87
CA ASN A 73 -8.40 -4.86 5.94
C ASN A 73 -7.42 -5.60 6.86
N ALA A 74 -6.11 -5.31 6.76
CA ALA A 74 -5.10 -5.93 7.62
C ALA A 74 -5.27 -5.61 9.11
N ALA A 75 -5.93 -4.50 9.46
CA ALA A 75 -6.23 -4.18 10.85
C ALA A 75 -7.54 -4.77 11.37
N GLN A 76 -8.36 -5.33 10.49
CA GLN A 76 -9.60 -6.01 10.85
C GLN A 76 -9.43 -7.54 10.93
N ASP A 77 -8.31 -8.05 10.43
CA ASP A 77 -7.91 -9.47 10.54
C ASP A 77 -7.46 -9.80 11.97
#